data_AF-A0A317VH40-F1
#
_entry.id   AF-A0A317VH40-F1
#
_cell.length_a   1.000
_cell.length_b   1.000
_cell.length_c   1.000
_cell.angle_alpha   90.00
_cell.angle_beta   90.00
_cell.angle_gamma   90.00
#
_symmetry.space_group_name_H-M   'P 1'
#
loop_
_entity.id
_entity.type
_entity.pdbx_description
1 polymer ?
#
loop_
_entity_poly.entity_id
_entity_poly.type
_entity_poly.pdbx_seq_one_letter_code
_entity_poly.pdbx_strand_id
1 'polypeptide(L)'
;MPWWGFRHITTLLRKSLSSGEPHSEATLITVLVLTTFEESIGDWVNLIGHHRAAHALVREVLTPESANTNELHSNIFLWYARFDVVAGILAGNETILGREWYIAKEQFDAQQAASHPGDVEKQLALANSINRRFGLEMASLYAKLSRGLIPISEFIVENEQLGQTLERVKSILDTFSESEYTVRDYPNRIPLTGDDIVDPYTPGGMYHGPLWDVNVAWIDYYSTKAMYKYQTLLSLKQSTMEELGALALELARLMESVDRWPVKENGHLLAFKNSIGMAAMFFPREEKYIMWARRKFAQIEQSG
;
A
#
# COMPACT_ATOMS: atom_id res chain seq x y z
N MET A 1 -5.04 -9.74 -28.28
CA MET A 1 -6.15 -9.04 -28.97
C MET A 1 -6.88 -8.06 -28.01
N PRO A 2 -6.25 -7.05 -27.36
CA PRO A 2 -6.92 -6.19 -26.36
C PRO A 2 -7.22 -4.74 -26.82
N TRP A 3 -6.66 -4.30 -27.95
CA TRP A 3 -6.62 -2.88 -28.35
C TRP A 3 -7.98 -2.26 -28.73
N TRP A 4 -8.98 -3.06 -29.09
CA TRP A 4 -10.30 -2.56 -29.52
C TRP A 4 -11.17 -2.08 -28.35
N GLY A 5 -11.15 -2.77 -27.22
CA GLY A 5 -11.91 -2.36 -26.02
C GLY A 5 -11.40 -1.05 -25.42
N PHE A 6 -10.07 -0.87 -25.41
CA PHE A 6 -9.41 0.32 -24.86
C PHE A 6 -9.80 1.60 -25.62
N ARG A 7 -9.73 1.59 -26.95
CA ARG A 7 -10.13 2.75 -27.78
C ARG A 7 -11.59 3.13 -27.57
N HIS A 8 -12.47 2.15 -27.37
CA HIS A 8 -13.88 2.41 -27.14
C HIS A 8 -14.12 3.10 -25.79
N ILE A 9 -13.50 2.60 -24.72
CA ILE A 9 -13.59 3.17 -23.37
C ILE A 9 -13.04 4.61 -23.35
N THR A 10 -11.88 4.87 -23.95
CA THR A 10 -11.32 6.22 -24.00
C THR A 10 -12.18 7.19 -24.82
N THR A 11 -12.86 6.70 -25.86
CA THR A 11 -13.76 7.52 -26.68
C THR A 11 -15.04 7.87 -25.92
N LEU A 12 -15.62 6.91 -25.21
CA LEU A 12 -16.79 7.13 -24.35
C LEU A 12 -16.46 8.05 -23.17
N LEU A 13 -15.30 7.86 -22.55
CA LEU A 13 -14.81 8.73 -21.47
C LEU A 13 -14.65 10.17 -21.98
N ARG A 14 -14.00 10.38 -23.12
CA ARG A 14 -13.86 11.72 -23.71
C ARG A 14 -15.22 12.36 -23.99
N LYS A 15 -16.18 11.57 -24.51
CA LYS A 15 -17.53 12.04 -24.78
C LYS A 15 -18.28 12.43 -23.50
N SER A 16 -18.15 11.63 -22.44
CA SER A 16 -18.72 11.91 -21.11
C SER A 16 -18.10 13.15 -20.49
N LEU A 17 -16.77 13.30 -20.54
CA LEU A 17 -16.08 14.50 -20.04
C LEU A 17 -16.46 15.78 -20.82
N SER A 18 -16.85 15.64 -22.09
CA SER A 18 -17.25 16.76 -22.95
C SER A 18 -18.76 17.05 -22.98
N SER A 19 -19.60 16.24 -22.31
CA SER A 19 -21.06 16.37 -22.42
C SER A 19 -21.63 17.55 -21.63
N GLY A 20 -20.88 18.07 -20.65
CA GLY A 20 -21.34 19.12 -19.73
C GLY A 20 -22.34 18.62 -18.68
N GLU A 21 -22.61 17.32 -18.64
CA GLU A 21 -23.40 16.67 -17.59
C GLU A 21 -22.54 16.44 -16.34
N PRO A 22 -23.13 16.43 -15.13
CA PRO A 22 -22.42 16.04 -13.92
C PRO A 22 -21.82 14.65 -14.06
N HIS A 23 -20.58 14.48 -13.63
CA HIS A 23 -19.92 13.18 -13.68
C HIS A 23 -20.48 12.25 -12.59
N SER A 24 -20.45 10.95 -12.87
CA SER A 24 -20.95 9.91 -11.95
C SER A 24 -19.82 9.08 -11.37
N GLU A 25 -20.14 8.24 -10.37
CA GLU A 25 -19.26 7.21 -9.84
C GLU A 25 -18.69 6.34 -10.96
N ALA A 26 -19.50 6.01 -11.97
CA ALA A 26 -19.07 5.21 -13.11
C ALA A 26 -17.98 5.90 -13.96
N THR A 27 -18.07 7.22 -14.14
CA THR A 27 -17.04 8.00 -14.84
C THR A 27 -15.73 7.97 -14.06
N LEU A 28 -15.80 8.19 -12.74
CA LEU A 28 -14.63 8.16 -11.86
C LEU A 28 -13.96 6.77 -11.83
N ILE A 29 -14.75 5.71 -11.65
CA ILE A 29 -14.25 4.33 -11.69
C ILE A 29 -13.55 4.04 -13.03
N THR A 30 -14.10 4.51 -14.15
CA THR A 30 -13.48 4.34 -15.46
C THR A 30 -12.08 4.98 -15.53
N VAL A 31 -11.91 6.18 -14.96
CA VAL A 31 -10.59 6.84 -14.90
C VAL A 31 -9.63 6.08 -13.97
N LEU A 32 -10.10 5.56 -12.83
CA LEU A 32 -9.28 4.78 -11.92
C LEU A 32 -8.82 3.44 -12.54
N VAL A 33 -9.67 2.79 -13.33
CA VAL A 33 -9.31 1.61 -14.12
C VAL A 33 -8.19 1.94 -15.12
N LEU A 34 -8.31 3.05 -15.86
CA LEU A 34 -7.26 3.48 -16.79
C LEU A 34 -5.94 3.76 -16.08
N THR A 35 -6.00 4.45 -14.93
CA THR A 35 -4.82 4.74 -14.09
C THR A 35 -4.14 3.44 -13.61
N THR A 36 -4.95 2.43 -13.25
CA THR A 36 -4.44 1.11 -12.85
C THR A 36 -3.79 0.35 -14.00
N PHE A 37 -4.38 0.43 -15.20
CA PHE A 37 -3.80 -0.17 -16.39
C PHE A 37 -2.44 0.46 -16.74
N GLU A 38 -2.34 1.79 -16.68
CA GLU A 38 -1.11 2.54 -16.94
C GLU A 38 -0.01 2.21 -15.94
N GLU A 39 -0.37 2.03 -14.67
CA GLU A 39 0.56 1.54 -13.66
C GLU A 39 1.10 0.15 -14.01
N SER A 40 0.22 -0.77 -14.45
CA SER A 40 0.63 -2.14 -14.81
C SER A 40 1.58 -2.20 -16.00
N ILE A 41 1.48 -1.26 -16.95
CA ILE A 41 2.39 -1.20 -18.11
C ILE A 41 3.59 -0.25 -17.90
N GLY A 42 3.69 0.39 -16.72
CA GLY A 42 4.76 1.33 -16.39
C GLY A 42 4.68 2.69 -17.11
N ASP A 43 3.50 3.08 -17.61
CA ASP A 43 3.28 4.36 -18.28
C ASP A 43 3.01 5.48 -17.26
N TRP A 44 4.08 5.89 -16.57
CA TRP A 44 4.02 6.89 -15.51
C TRP A 44 3.54 8.27 -15.97
N VAL A 45 3.78 8.63 -17.23
CA VAL A 45 3.38 9.95 -17.76
C VAL A 45 1.86 10.03 -17.87
N ASN A 46 1.24 9.02 -18.49
CA ASN A 46 -0.21 8.98 -18.62
C ASN A 46 -0.89 8.75 -17.26
N LEU A 47 -0.29 7.93 -16.39
CA LEU A 47 -0.77 7.71 -15.02
C LEU A 47 -0.92 9.03 -14.25
N ILE A 48 0.09 9.90 -14.26
CA ILE A 48 0.04 11.19 -13.57
C ILE A 48 -1.07 12.08 -14.17
N GLY A 49 -1.24 12.05 -15.49
CA GLY A 49 -2.30 12.77 -16.18
C GLY A 49 -3.70 12.32 -15.74
N HIS A 50 -3.96 11.02 -15.75
CA HIS A 50 -5.25 10.47 -15.33
C HIS A 50 -5.49 10.57 -13.82
N HIS A 51 -4.44 10.45 -13.00
CA HIS A 51 -4.55 10.70 -11.56
C HIS A 51 -5.04 12.13 -11.26
N ARG A 52 -4.54 13.14 -11.99
CA ARG A 52 -5.03 14.52 -11.86
C ARG A 52 -6.48 14.69 -12.32
N ALA A 53 -6.88 13.97 -13.37
CA ALA A 53 -8.29 13.96 -13.80
C ALA A 53 -9.20 13.29 -12.75
N ALA A 54 -8.75 12.16 -12.18
CA ALA A 54 -9.46 11.47 -11.11
C ALA A 54 -9.63 12.37 -9.87
N HIS A 55 -8.64 13.20 -9.53
CA HIS A 55 -8.75 14.15 -8.43
C HIS A 55 -9.94 15.12 -8.61
N ALA A 56 -10.08 15.71 -9.80
CA ALA A 56 -11.19 16.62 -10.08
C ALA A 56 -12.55 15.90 -9.94
N LEU A 57 -12.64 14.68 -10.45
CA LEU A 57 -13.84 13.86 -10.38
C LEU A 57 -14.18 13.41 -8.94
N VAL A 58 -13.17 13.04 -8.14
CA VAL A 58 -13.38 12.69 -6.72
C VAL A 58 -14.02 13.86 -5.97
N ARG A 59 -13.56 15.08 -6.21
CA ARG A 59 -14.12 16.27 -5.55
C ARG A 59 -15.48 16.71 -6.08
N GLU A 60 -15.88 16.23 -7.25
CA GLU A 60 -17.20 16.47 -7.83
C GLU A 60 -18.22 15.44 -7.31
N VAL A 61 -17.82 14.17 -7.22
CA VAL A 61 -18.71 13.05 -6.88
C VAL A 61 -18.77 12.80 -5.36
N LEU A 62 -17.68 13.04 -4.63
CA LEU A 62 -17.54 12.70 -3.22
C LEU A 62 -17.18 13.93 -2.37
N THR A 63 -17.41 13.79 -1.07
CA THR A 63 -16.86 14.63 0.00
C THR A 63 -16.14 13.73 1.01
N PRO A 64 -15.31 14.28 1.92
CA PRO A 64 -14.69 13.49 3.00
C PRO A 64 -15.70 12.65 3.80
N GLU A 65 -16.89 13.20 4.04
CA GLU A 65 -17.97 12.54 4.78
C GLU A 65 -18.70 11.52 3.90
N SER A 66 -19.04 11.90 2.66
CA SER A 66 -19.80 11.02 1.75
C SER A 66 -18.98 9.81 1.30
N ALA A 67 -17.65 9.90 1.34
CA ALA A 67 -16.73 8.77 1.10
C ALA A 67 -16.96 7.59 2.06
N ASN A 68 -17.60 7.81 3.20
CA ASN A 68 -17.80 6.78 4.24
C ASN A 68 -19.26 6.31 4.37
N THR A 69 -20.19 6.81 3.54
CA THR A 69 -21.62 6.52 3.71
C THR A 69 -22.05 5.16 3.19
N ASN A 70 -21.30 4.60 2.23
CA ASN A 70 -21.53 3.28 1.67
C ASN A 70 -20.21 2.65 1.18
N GLU A 71 -20.27 1.35 0.90
CA GLU A 71 -19.11 0.56 0.50
C GLU A 71 -18.49 1.03 -0.84
N LEU A 72 -19.33 1.37 -1.83
CA LEU A 72 -18.86 1.82 -3.14
C LEU A 72 -18.03 3.10 -3.00
N HIS A 73 -18.53 4.08 -2.27
CA HIS A 73 -17.83 5.35 -2.05
C HIS A 73 -16.52 5.15 -1.28
N SER A 74 -16.54 4.29 -0.27
CA SER A 74 -15.34 3.93 0.49
C SER A 74 -14.30 3.32 -0.45
N ASN A 75 -14.70 2.35 -1.28
CA ASN A 75 -13.79 1.69 -2.20
C ASN A 75 -13.23 2.64 -3.27
N ILE A 76 -14.05 3.56 -3.81
CA ILE A 76 -13.60 4.61 -4.73
C ILE A 76 -12.53 5.49 -4.07
N PHE A 77 -12.79 5.97 -2.84
CA PHE A 77 -11.83 6.78 -2.12
C PHE A 77 -10.52 6.02 -1.85
N LEU A 78 -10.61 4.78 -1.35
CA LEU A 78 -9.44 3.93 -1.08
C LEU A 78 -8.58 3.72 -2.32
N TRP A 79 -9.22 3.45 -3.46
CA TRP A 79 -8.53 3.26 -4.74
C TRP A 79 -7.83 4.54 -5.21
N TYR A 80 -8.52 5.68 -5.17
CA TYR A 80 -7.91 6.96 -5.51
C TYR A 80 -6.74 7.31 -4.57
N ALA A 81 -6.95 7.20 -3.25
CA ALA A 81 -5.97 7.58 -2.24
C ALA A 81 -4.67 6.79 -2.35
N ARG A 82 -4.74 5.53 -2.81
CA ARG A 82 -3.56 4.71 -3.11
C ARG A 82 -2.65 5.38 -4.13
N PHE A 83 -3.20 5.87 -5.24
CA PHE A 83 -2.40 6.58 -6.26
C PHE A 83 -1.89 7.92 -5.75
N ASP A 84 -2.73 8.64 -5.00
CA ASP A 84 -2.40 9.97 -4.50
C ASP A 84 -1.19 9.94 -3.53
N VAL A 85 -1.20 9.00 -2.59
CA VAL A 85 -0.09 8.80 -1.65
C VAL A 85 1.18 8.32 -2.36
N VAL A 86 1.08 7.32 -3.24
CA VAL A 86 2.25 6.78 -3.96
C VAL A 86 2.87 7.85 -4.87
N ALA A 87 2.05 8.60 -5.61
CA ALA A 87 2.50 9.67 -6.47
C ALA A 87 3.14 10.81 -5.67
N GLY A 88 2.55 11.20 -4.54
CA GLY A 88 3.11 12.20 -3.62
C GLY A 88 4.52 11.81 -3.13
N ILE A 89 4.65 10.60 -2.58
CA ILE A 89 5.92 10.09 -2.07
C ILE A 89 6.99 10.00 -3.18
N LEU A 90 6.67 9.40 -4.33
CA LEU A 90 7.64 9.20 -5.41
C LEU A 90 8.05 10.52 -6.09
N ALA A 91 7.13 11.49 -6.20
CA ALA A 91 7.43 12.78 -6.79
C ALA A 91 8.08 13.77 -5.80
N GLY A 92 8.24 13.39 -4.53
CA GLY A 92 8.71 14.30 -3.48
C GLY A 92 7.78 15.50 -3.26
N ASN A 93 6.49 15.31 -3.51
CA ASN A 93 5.45 16.34 -3.43
C ASN A 93 4.40 15.95 -2.41
N GLU A 94 3.58 16.93 -2.03
CA GLU A 94 2.38 16.66 -1.23
C GLU A 94 1.37 15.88 -2.07
N THR A 95 0.47 15.15 -1.40
CA THR A 95 -0.71 14.58 -2.04
C THR A 95 -1.61 15.68 -2.59
N ILE A 96 -2.45 15.33 -3.56
CA ILE A 96 -3.40 16.27 -4.17
C ILE A 96 -4.66 16.41 -3.31
N LEU A 97 -5.20 15.30 -2.77
CA LEU A 97 -6.30 15.42 -1.83
C LEU A 97 -5.84 16.00 -0.50
N GLY A 98 -6.73 16.80 0.08
CA GLY A 98 -6.52 17.42 1.38
C GLY A 98 -6.55 16.40 2.51
N ARG A 99 -5.88 16.77 3.61
CA ARG A 99 -5.73 15.94 4.81
C ARG A 99 -7.06 15.53 5.44
N GLU A 100 -8.09 16.35 5.28
CA GLU A 100 -9.44 16.10 5.80
C GLU A 100 -10.05 14.79 5.31
N TRP A 101 -9.75 14.35 4.09
CA TRP A 101 -10.24 13.08 3.52
C TRP A 101 -9.73 11.86 4.29
N TYR A 102 -8.43 11.88 4.59
CA TYR A 102 -7.75 10.79 5.29
C TYR A 102 -8.14 10.75 6.77
N ILE A 103 -8.33 11.93 7.39
CA ILE A 103 -8.83 12.04 8.77
C ILE A 103 -10.26 11.51 8.87
N ALA A 104 -11.16 11.93 7.98
CA ALA A 104 -12.55 11.49 8.01
C ALA A 104 -12.64 9.96 7.91
N LYS A 105 -11.84 9.35 7.02
CA LYS A 105 -11.77 7.89 6.89
C LYS A 105 -11.19 7.21 8.13
N GLU A 106 -10.07 7.70 8.69
CA GLU A 106 -9.51 7.12 9.93
C GLU A 106 -10.49 7.23 11.10
N GLN A 107 -11.16 8.37 11.27
CA GLN A 107 -12.16 8.55 12.34
C GLN A 107 -13.33 7.60 12.19
N PHE A 108 -13.84 7.42 10.97
CA PHE A 108 -14.90 6.46 10.69
C PHE A 108 -14.45 5.03 11.02
N ASP A 109 -13.29 4.60 10.53
CA ASP A 109 -12.79 3.24 10.78
C ASP A 109 -12.47 3.01 12.27
N ALA A 110 -12.01 4.04 12.98
CA ALA A 110 -11.80 3.98 14.42
C ALA A 110 -13.11 3.75 15.19
N GLN A 111 -14.20 4.42 14.77
CA GLN A 111 -15.53 4.19 15.36
C GLN A 111 -16.06 2.79 15.04
N GLN A 112 -15.85 2.31 13.81
CA GLN A 112 -16.25 0.95 13.40
C GLN A 112 -15.50 -0.11 14.21
N ALA A 113 -14.18 0.02 14.33
CA ALA A 113 -13.32 -0.87 15.09
C ALA A 113 -13.65 -0.86 16.59
N ALA A 114 -13.93 0.31 17.18
CA ALA A 114 -14.31 0.43 18.58
C ALA A 114 -15.68 -0.21 18.87
N SER A 115 -16.63 -0.11 17.93
CA SER A 115 -17.97 -0.70 18.06
C SER A 115 -17.98 -2.20 17.82
N HIS A 116 -16.94 -2.74 17.16
CA HIS A 116 -16.83 -4.15 16.78
C HIS A 116 -15.41 -4.68 17.11
N PRO A 117 -15.04 -4.77 18.40
CA PRO A 117 -13.68 -5.11 18.79
C PRO A 117 -13.23 -6.52 18.38
N GLY A 118 -14.16 -7.46 18.16
CA GLY A 118 -13.86 -8.81 17.68
C GLY A 118 -13.89 -8.99 16.16
N ASP A 119 -14.18 -7.92 15.42
CA ASP A 119 -14.30 -7.97 13.95
C ASP A 119 -12.96 -7.61 13.30
N VAL A 120 -12.30 -8.63 12.76
CA VAL A 120 -10.96 -8.55 12.17
C VAL A 120 -10.92 -7.56 11.01
N GLU A 121 -11.93 -7.58 10.12
CA GLU A 121 -11.99 -6.71 8.96
C GLU A 121 -12.03 -5.24 9.39
N LYS A 122 -12.79 -4.91 10.44
CA LYS A 122 -12.88 -3.55 10.97
C LYS A 122 -11.59 -3.09 11.66
N GLN A 123 -10.91 -3.99 12.38
CA GLN A 123 -9.59 -3.68 12.95
C GLN A 123 -8.54 -3.45 11.85
N LEU A 124 -8.55 -4.27 10.80
CA LEU A 124 -7.64 -4.12 9.65
C LEU A 124 -7.96 -2.86 8.84
N ALA A 125 -9.23 -2.49 8.67
CA ALA A 125 -9.63 -1.24 8.05
C ALA A 125 -9.03 -0.03 8.79
N LEU A 126 -9.09 -0.04 10.12
CA LEU A 126 -8.45 0.99 10.95
C LEU A 126 -6.92 1.00 10.76
N ALA A 127 -6.27 -0.15 10.83
CA ALA A 127 -4.81 -0.26 10.61
C ALA A 127 -4.41 0.31 9.24
N ASN A 128 -5.17 -0.01 8.18
CA ASN A 128 -4.95 0.48 6.83
C ASN A 128 -5.21 1.99 6.70
N SER A 129 -6.19 2.54 7.43
CA SER A 129 -6.45 3.98 7.48
C SER A 129 -5.32 4.76 8.15
N ILE A 130 -4.81 4.25 9.27
CA ILE A 130 -3.64 4.84 9.94
C ILE A 130 -2.43 4.79 9.01
N ASN A 131 -2.19 3.68 8.31
CA ASN A 131 -1.09 3.54 7.35
C ASN A 131 -1.21 4.51 6.16
N ARG A 132 -2.43 4.72 5.64
CA ARG A 132 -2.68 5.72 4.57
C ARG A 132 -2.47 7.15 5.06
N ARG A 133 -2.98 7.52 6.24
CA ARG A 133 -2.73 8.84 6.83
C ARG A 133 -1.25 9.06 7.10
N PHE A 134 -0.54 8.04 7.57
CA PHE A 134 0.91 8.08 7.72
C PHE A 134 1.60 8.42 6.39
N GLY A 135 1.23 7.75 5.28
CA GLY A 135 1.81 8.03 3.96
C GLY A 135 1.58 9.46 3.49
N LEU A 136 0.37 10.00 3.68
CA LEU A 136 0.04 11.41 3.45
C LEU A 136 0.95 12.34 4.25
N GLU A 137 1.04 12.13 5.57
CA GLU A 137 1.78 13.02 6.48
C GLU A 137 3.28 12.95 6.20
N MET A 138 3.81 11.77 5.88
CA MET A 138 5.19 11.60 5.45
C MET A 138 5.46 12.36 4.15
N ALA A 139 4.61 12.24 3.13
CA ALA A 139 4.78 12.96 1.87
C ALA A 139 4.81 14.49 2.08
N SER A 140 3.87 15.01 2.87
CA SER A 140 3.81 16.45 3.18
C SER A 140 5.03 16.92 4.00
N LEU A 141 5.39 16.19 5.05
CA LEU A 141 6.51 16.55 5.93
C LEU A 141 7.84 16.63 5.15
N TYR A 142 8.14 15.62 4.33
CA TYR A 142 9.37 15.56 3.57
C TYR A 142 9.40 16.57 2.41
N ALA A 143 8.26 16.85 1.78
CA ALA A 143 8.15 17.92 0.79
C ALA A 143 8.38 19.31 1.40
N LYS A 144 7.87 19.56 2.62
CA LYS A 144 8.13 20.82 3.34
C LYS A 144 9.60 20.96 3.71
N LEU A 145 10.24 19.88 4.19
CA LEU A 145 11.67 19.89 4.49
C LEU A 145 12.50 20.18 3.24
N SER A 146 12.25 19.48 2.13
CA SER A 146 13.04 19.63 0.89
C SER A 146 12.92 21.03 0.28
N ARG A 147 11.79 21.71 0.49
CA ARG A 147 11.54 23.10 0.07
C ARG A 147 12.00 24.15 1.08
N GLY A 148 12.52 23.75 2.24
CA GLY A 148 12.96 24.65 3.30
C GLY A 148 11.81 25.41 3.99
N LEU A 149 10.59 24.86 3.97
CA LEU A 149 9.40 25.50 4.57
C LEU A 149 9.31 25.29 6.08
N ILE A 150 10.04 24.30 6.62
CA ILE A 150 10.12 24.02 8.06
C ILE A 150 11.60 23.90 8.48
N PRO A 151 11.95 24.33 9.71
CA PRO A 151 13.28 24.11 10.26
C PRO A 151 13.50 22.64 10.59
N ILE A 152 14.77 22.21 10.58
CA ILE A 152 15.14 20.82 10.86
C ILE A 152 14.69 20.35 12.26
N SER A 153 14.65 21.25 13.25
CA SER A 153 14.20 20.95 14.60
C SER A 153 12.71 20.58 14.66
N GLU A 154 11.87 21.27 13.88
CA GLU A 154 10.44 20.95 13.76
C GLU A 154 10.24 19.65 13.01
N PHE A 155 11.00 19.45 11.92
CA PHE A 155 10.99 18.20 11.18
C PHE A 155 11.33 16.98 12.05
N ILE A 156 12.33 17.07 12.93
CA ILE A 156 12.71 15.95 13.83
C ILE A 156 11.53 15.55 14.72
N VAL A 157 10.83 16.53 15.31
CA VAL A 157 9.69 16.29 16.21
C VAL A 157 8.52 15.66 15.45
N GLU A 158 8.15 16.22 14.28
CA GLU A 158 7.08 15.66 13.46
C GLU A 158 7.43 14.27 12.91
N ASN A 159 8.69 14.04 12.54
CA ASN A 159 9.17 12.75 12.05
C ASN A 159 9.12 11.67 13.15
N GLU A 160 9.37 12.03 14.41
CA GLU A 160 9.22 11.12 15.55
C GLU A 160 7.73 10.76 15.79
N GLN A 161 6.83 11.75 15.69
CA GLN A 161 5.38 11.53 15.79
C GLN A 161 4.85 10.62 14.66
N LEU A 162 5.39 10.74 13.45
CA LEU A 162 5.12 9.81 12.36
C LEU A 162 5.52 8.38 12.75
N GLY A 163 6.71 8.20 13.33
CA GLY A 163 7.19 6.90 13.82
C GLY A 163 6.22 6.29 14.85
N GLN A 164 5.72 7.08 15.79
CA GLN A 164 4.72 6.64 16.77
C GLN A 164 3.39 6.26 16.12
N THR A 165 2.97 6.99 15.08
CA THR A 165 1.76 6.65 14.30
C THR A 165 1.91 5.28 13.63
N LEU A 166 3.08 4.98 13.09
CA LEU A 166 3.35 3.67 12.47
C LEU A 166 3.33 2.53 13.50
N GLU A 167 3.85 2.75 14.71
CA GLU A 167 3.80 1.74 15.79
C GLU A 167 2.37 1.47 16.31
N ARG A 168 1.41 2.40 16.11
CA ARG A 168 -0.01 2.12 16.36
C ARG A 168 -0.56 1.05 15.41
N VAL A 169 -0.15 1.05 14.15
CA VAL A 169 -0.51 -0.01 13.18
C VAL A 169 0.00 -1.35 13.68
N LYS A 170 1.29 -1.41 14.05
CA LYS A 170 1.90 -2.62 14.63
C LYS A 170 1.11 -3.14 15.83
N SER A 171 0.75 -2.24 16.75
CA SER A 171 0.03 -2.59 17.97
C SER A 171 -1.33 -3.23 17.69
N ILE A 172 -2.04 -2.79 16.64
CA ILE A 172 -3.29 -3.43 16.19
C ILE A 172 -2.98 -4.81 15.61
N LEU A 173 -1.97 -4.93 14.74
CA LEU A 173 -1.65 -6.23 14.12
C LEU A 173 -1.17 -7.27 15.14
N ASP A 174 -0.45 -6.83 16.18
CA ASP A 174 0.03 -7.69 17.27
C ASP A 174 -1.14 -8.33 18.05
N THR A 175 -2.34 -7.73 18.08
CA THR A 175 -3.49 -8.31 18.81
C THR A 175 -3.94 -9.64 18.25
N PHE A 176 -3.54 -9.97 17.02
CA PHE A 176 -3.88 -11.22 16.36
C PHE A 176 -2.89 -12.37 16.63
N SER A 177 -1.72 -12.07 17.19
CA SER A 177 -0.58 -13.02 17.31
C SER A 177 -0.90 -14.34 18.03
N GLU A 178 -1.75 -14.31 19.06
CA GLU A 178 -2.12 -15.48 19.85
C GLU A 178 -3.46 -16.12 19.43
N SER A 179 -3.91 -15.88 18.20
CA SER A 179 -5.10 -16.52 17.64
C SER A 179 -4.90 -18.02 17.37
N GLU A 180 -6.01 -18.78 17.36
CA GLU A 180 -6.04 -20.15 16.86
C GLU A 180 -5.69 -20.26 15.36
N TYR A 181 -5.84 -19.15 14.63
CA TYR A 181 -5.52 -19.05 13.20
C TYR A 181 -4.05 -18.71 12.93
N THR A 182 -3.23 -18.58 13.97
CA THR A 182 -1.78 -18.38 13.86
C THR A 182 -1.12 -19.69 13.45
N VAL A 183 -0.40 -19.70 12.32
CA VAL A 183 0.29 -20.89 11.81
C VAL A 183 1.45 -21.25 12.74
N ARG A 184 1.32 -22.38 13.47
CA ARG A 184 2.40 -22.92 14.32
C ARG A 184 3.21 -24.00 13.62
N ASP A 185 2.56 -24.77 12.74
CA ASP A 185 3.17 -25.86 12.01
C ASP A 185 2.94 -25.74 10.50
N TYR A 186 3.93 -26.21 9.73
CA TYR A 186 3.87 -26.25 8.28
C TYR A 186 3.96 -27.71 7.84
N PRO A 187 2.83 -28.41 7.65
CA PRO A 187 2.86 -29.84 7.29
C PRO A 187 3.28 -30.08 5.84
N ASN A 188 3.06 -29.11 4.95
CA ASN A 188 3.37 -29.20 3.52
C ASN A 188 4.64 -28.43 3.15
N ARG A 189 5.69 -28.51 3.97
CA ARG A 189 6.97 -27.82 3.72
C ARG A 189 7.59 -28.32 2.42
N ILE A 190 7.87 -27.39 1.51
CA ILE A 190 8.77 -27.60 0.38
C ILE A 190 10.20 -27.35 0.88
N PRO A 191 11.14 -28.31 0.74
CA PRO A 191 12.51 -28.15 1.18
C PRO A 191 13.18 -26.90 0.60
N LEU A 192 13.99 -26.24 1.40
CA LEU A 192 14.75 -25.08 0.95
C LEU A 192 15.87 -25.50 0.00
N THR A 193 16.16 -24.65 -0.98
CA THR A 193 17.23 -24.79 -1.95
C THR A 193 18.25 -23.65 -1.80
N GLY A 194 19.37 -23.72 -2.53
CA GLY A 194 20.35 -22.63 -2.54
C GLY A 194 19.84 -21.31 -3.12
N ASP A 195 18.71 -21.33 -3.82
CA ASP A 195 18.05 -20.15 -4.39
C ASP A 195 17.15 -19.42 -3.38
N ASP A 196 16.89 -20.03 -2.23
CA ASP A 196 16.05 -19.45 -1.18
C ASP A 196 16.85 -18.46 -0.34
N ILE A 197 16.31 -17.24 -0.23
CA ILE A 197 16.96 -16.13 0.46
C ILE A 197 16.54 -16.01 1.93
N VAL A 198 15.50 -16.73 2.34
CA VAL A 198 14.85 -16.71 3.66
C VAL A 198 14.22 -18.07 3.96
N ASP A 199 13.99 -18.36 5.23
CA ASP A 199 13.14 -19.47 5.66
C ASP A 199 11.70 -18.98 5.89
N PRO A 200 10.73 -19.33 5.02
CA PRO A 200 9.34 -18.91 5.18
C PRO A 200 8.59 -19.68 6.28
N TYR A 201 9.13 -20.79 6.79
CA TYR A 201 8.40 -21.69 7.69
C TYR A 201 8.61 -21.34 9.16
N THR A 202 8.45 -20.05 9.49
CA THR A 202 8.64 -19.53 10.86
C THR A 202 7.33 -19.64 11.65
N PRO A 203 7.26 -20.49 12.71
CA PRO A 203 6.08 -20.60 13.56
C PRO A 203 5.66 -19.25 14.15
N GLY A 204 4.37 -18.93 14.09
CA GLY A 204 3.84 -17.64 14.53
C GLY A 204 4.03 -16.49 13.53
N GLY A 205 4.72 -16.73 12.42
CA GLY A 205 5.05 -15.69 11.44
C GLY A 205 4.02 -15.49 10.33
N MET A 206 2.89 -16.19 10.38
CA MET A 206 1.83 -16.17 9.37
C MET A 206 0.47 -16.57 9.97
N TYR A 207 -0.62 -16.10 9.36
CA TYR A 207 -2.00 -16.41 9.72
C TYR A 207 -2.73 -17.15 8.59
N HIS A 208 -3.79 -17.90 8.91
CA HIS A 208 -4.64 -18.57 7.94
C HIS A 208 -6.14 -18.34 8.19
N GLY A 209 -7.00 -18.80 7.28
CA GLY A 209 -8.45 -18.72 7.45
C GLY A 209 -8.94 -17.27 7.60
N PRO A 210 -9.79 -16.95 8.59
CA PRO A 210 -10.34 -15.60 8.79
C PRO A 210 -9.29 -14.51 9.07
N LEU A 211 -8.05 -14.87 9.43
CA LEU A 211 -6.96 -13.91 9.64
C LEU A 211 -6.02 -13.77 8.43
N TRP A 212 -6.39 -14.30 7.26
CA TRP A 212 -5.53 -14.28 6.07
C TRP A 212 -5.04 -12.87 5.71
N ASP A 213 -5.91 -11.87 5.75
CA ASP A 213 -5.58 -10.49 5.36
C ASP A 213 -4.61 -9.79 6.33
N VAL A 214 -4.46 -10.32 7.55
CA VAL A 214 -3.45 -9.85 8.51
C VAL A 214 -2.04 -10.02 7.93
N ASN A 215 -1.81 -11.04 7.10
CA ASN A 215 -0.52 -11.25 6.44
C ASN A 215 -0.18 -10.10 5.48
N VAL A 216 -1.16 -9.65 4.69
CA VAL A 216 -0.98 -8.54 3.75
C VAL A 216 -0.74 -7.24 4.53
N ALA A 217 -1.48 -7.01 5.61
CA ALA A 217 -1.30 -5.84 6.47
C ALA A 217 0.10 -5.80 7.12
N TRP A 218 0.66 -6.96 7.51
CA TRP A 218 2.06 -7.04 7.98
C TRP A 218 3.06 -6.68 6.89
N ILE A 219 2.86 -7.18 5.66
CA ILE A 219 3.72 -6.85 4.51
C ILE A 219 3.67 -5.33 4.24
N ASP A 220 2.50 -4.73 4.25
CA ASP A 220 2.34 -3.28 4.08
C ASP A 220 2.98 -2.50 5.22
N TYR A 221 2.84 -2.93 6.47
CA TYR A 221 3.49 -2.30 7.62
C TYR A 221 5.02 -2.29 7.46
N TYR A 222 5.64 -3.44 7.15
CA TYR A 222 7.09 -3.52 7.01
C TYR A 222 7.60 -2.74 5.79
N SER A 223 6.82 -2.69 4.70
CA SER A 223 7.12 -1.90 3.52
C SER A 223 7.10 -0.39 3.82
N THR A 224 6.05 0.07 4.50
CA THR A 224 5.96 1.46 5.00
C THR A 224 7.12 1.78 5.96
N LYS A 225 7.44 0.86 6.88
CA LYS A 225 8.53 1.04 7.84
C LYS A 225 9.89 1.15 7.15
N ALA A 226 10.14 0.33 6.12
CA ALA A 226 11.36 0.42 5.31
C ALA A 226 11.45 1.77 4.60
N MET A 227 10.36 2.24 3.97
CA MET A 227 10.33 3.56 3.34
C MET A 227 10.60 4.69 4.34
N TYR A 228 9.94 4.68 5.49
CA TYR A 228 10.12 5.67 6.55
C TYR A 228 11.57 5.72 7.06
N LYS A 229 12.15 4.55 7.32
CA LYS A 229 13.55 4.42 7.78
C LYS A 229 14.52 4.89 6.70
N TYR A 230 14.26 4.58 5.44
CA TYR A 230 15.09 5.01 4.32
C TYR A 230 15.07 6.54 4.18
N GLN A 231 13.89 7.14 4.22
CA GLN A 231 13.75 8.60 4.15
C GLN A 231 14.40 9.28 5.37
N THR A 232 14.25 8.70 6.56
CA THR A 232 14.93 9.17 7.79
C THR A 232 16.46 9.05 7.68
N LEU A 233 16.98 7.98 7.07
CA LEU A 233 18.40 7.80 6.78
C LEU A 233 18.91 8.89 5.83
N LEU A 234 18.15 9.20 4.77
CA LEU A 234 18.55 10.24 3.83
C LEU A 234 18.60 11.63 4.46
N SER A 235 17.54 12.01 5.19
CA SER A 235 17.35 13.37 5.73
C SER A 235 18.08 13.64 7.05
N LEU A 236 18.10 12.68 7.98
CA LEU A 236 18.64 12.85 9.33
C LEU A 236 19.91 12.05 9.59
N LYS A 237 20.33 11.18 8.66
CA LYS A 237 21.39 10.18 8.89
C LYS A 237 21.08 9.29 10.11
N GLN A 238 19.79 9.09 10.39
CA GLN A 238 19.29 8.20 11.43
C GLN A 238 18.76 6.92 10.75
N SER A 239 19.02 5.74 11.33
CA SER A 239 18.90 4.39 10.72
C SER A 239 20.15 3.94 9.96
N THR A 240 20.20 2.67 9.57
CA THR A 240 21.34 2.09 8.84
C THR A 240 20.89 1.28 7.63
N MET A 241 21.80 1.07 6.67
CA MET A 241 21.54 0.15 5.56
C MET A 241 21.34 -1.30 6.03
N GLU A 242 21.93 -1.67 7.18
CA GLU A 242 21.72 -2.97 7.81
C GLU A 242 20.29 -3.14 8.33
N GLU A 243 19.73 -2.14 9.02
CA GLU A 243 18.32 -2.13 9.43
C GLU A 243 17.39 -2.27 8.21
N LEU A 244 17.67 -1.55 7.12
CA LEU A 244 16.88 -1.64 5.89
C LEU A 244 16.99 -3.01 5.22
N GLY A 245 18.18 -3.61 5.23
CA GLY A 245 18.40 -4.97 4.76
C GLY A 245 17.63 -6.00 5.59
N ALA A 246 17.60 -5.86 6.92
CA ALA A 246 16.82 -6.72 7.79
C ALA A 246 15.30 -6.62 7.51
N LEU A 247 14.78 -5.41 7.31
CA LEU A 247 13.39 -5.20 6.91
C LEU A 247 13.07 -5.83 5.56
N ALA A 248 14.00 -5.75 4.59
CA ALA A 248 13.82 -6.38 3.28
C ALA A 248 13.78 -7.91 3.36
N LEU A 249 14.61 -8.52 4.20
CA LEU A 249 14.57 -9.97 4.45
C LEU A 249 13.27 -10.39 5.15
N GLU A 250 12.77 -9.60 6.11
CA GLU A 250 11.50 -9.89 6.76
C GLU A 250 10.32 -9.78 5.78
N LEU A 251 10.33 -8.77 4.90
CA LEU A 251 9.40 -8.67 3.79
C LEU A 251 9.44 -9.90 2.87
N ALA A 252 10.64 -10.34 2.48
CA ALA A 252 10.82 -11.55 1.69
C ALA A 252 10.27 -12.79 2.40
N ARG A 253 10.53 -12.93 3.71
CA ARG A 253 10.03 -14.03 4.53
C ARG A 253 8.51 -14.10 4.51
N LEU A 254 7.84 -12.98 4.76
CA LEU A 254 6.37 -12.90 4.74
C LEU A 254 5.80 -13.24 3.36
N MET A 255 6.36 -12.66 2.29
CA MET A 255 5.91 -12.92 0.92
C MET A 255 6.13 -14.38 0.48
N GLU A 256 7.26 -14.98 0.85
CA GLU A 256 7.52 -16.41 0.62
C GLU A 256 6.58 -17.30 1.44
N SER A 257 6.22 -16.89 2.67
CA SER A 257 5.26 -17.62 3.51
C SER A 257 3.89 -17.67 2.83
N VAL A 258 3.42 -16.52 2.32
CA VAL A 258 2.15 -16.43 1.58
C VAL A 258 2.19 -17.23 0.28
N ASP A 259 3.25 -17.07 -0.53
CA ASP A 259 3.38 -17.75 -1.83
C ASP A 259 3.50 -19.28 -1.69
N ARG A 260 4.12 -19.79 -0.63
CA ARG A 260 4.22 -21.24 -0.40
C ARG A 260 3.01 -21.83 0.33
N TRP A 261 2.07 -21.01 0.79
CA TRP A 261 0.90 -21.52 1.47
C TRP A 261 0.00 -22.32 0.51
N PRO A 262 -0.49 -23.52 0.89
CA PRO A 262 -1.28 -24.36 0.00
C PRO A 262 -2.63 -23.76 -0.40
N VAL A 263 -3.27 -23.04 0.53
CA VAL A 263 -4.60 -22.44 0.36
C VAL A 263 -4.45 -20.93 0.25
N LYS A 264 -3.88 -20.47 -0.86
CA LYS A 264 -3.70 -19.05 -1.18
C LYS A 264 -4.61 -18.61 -2.32
N GLU A 265 -5.01 -17.35 -2.31
CA GLU A 265 -5.87 -16.79 -3.36
C GLU A 265 -5.12 -16.58 -4.68
N ASN A 266 -5.87 -16.68 -5.79
CA ASN A 266 -5.35 -16.31 -7.09
C ASN A 266 -5.04 -14.81 -7.12
N GLY A 267 -3.88 -14.43 -7.63
CA GLY A 267 -3.47 -13.03 -7.67
C GLY A 267 -2.98 -12.45 -6.34
N HIS A 268 -2.73 -13.27 -5.30
CA HIS A 268 -2.20 -12.80 -4.00
C HIS A 268 -0.95 -11.91 -4.12
N LEU A 269 -0.07 -12.14 -5.10
CA LEU A 269 1.10 -11.29 -5.35
C LEU A 269 0.74 -9.85 -5.72
N LEU A 270 -0.43 -9.62 -6.34
CA LEU A 270 -0.90 -8.28 -6.69
C LEU A 270 -1.21 -7.45 -5.44
N ALA A 271 -1.62 -8.09 -4.34
CA ALA A 271 -1.95 -7.43 -3.09
C ALA A 271 -0.74 -6.70 -2.47
N PHE A 272 0.48 -7.20 -2.71
CA PHE A 272 1.71 -6.64 -2.15
C PHE A 272 2.79 -6.33 -3.20
N LYS A 273 2.39 -6.07 -4.45
CA LYS A 273 3.33 -5.81 -5.57
C LYS A 273 4.33 -4.68 -5.30
N ASN A 274 3.89 -3.62 -4.62
CA ASN A 274 4.74 -2.47 -4.28
C ASN A 274 5.81 -2.84 -3.24
N SER A 275 5.49 -3.77 -2.35
CA SER A 275 6.39 -4.26 -1.29
C SER A 275 7.50 -5.15 -1.82
N ILE A 276 7.30 -5.80 -2.98
CA ILE A 276 8.38 -6.51 -3.70
C ILE A 276 9.46 -5.51 -4.15
N GLY A 277 9.06 -4.37 -4.71
CA GLY A 277 9.98 -3.30 -5.09
C GLY A 277 10.75 -2.75 -3.89
N MET A 278 10.07 -2.56 -2.76
CA MET A 278 10.69 -2.11 -1.51
C MET A 278 11.75 -3.09 -0.99
N ALA A 279 11.44 -4.39 -0.95
CA ALA A 279 12.40 -5.41 -0.53
C ALA A 279 13.59 -5.48 -1.50
N ALA A 280 13.33 -5.47 -2.81
CA ALA A 280 14.36 -5.51 -3.84
C ALA A 280 15.36 -4.34 -3.77
N MET A 281 14.90 -3.17 -3.32
CA MET A 281 15.75 -1.97 -3.18
C MET A 281 16.87 -2.15 -2.15
N PHE A 282 16.61 -2.91 -1.08
CA PHE A 282 17.51 -3.01 0.07
C PHE A 282 18.15 -4.39 0.26
N PHE A 283 17.91 -5.33 -0.66
CA PHE A 283 18.65 -6.59 -0.62
C PHE A 283 20.16 -6.40 -0.83
N PRO A 284 20.97 -7.35 -0.32
CA PRO A 284 22.35 -7.49 -0.74
C PRO A 284 22.46 -7.64 -2.27
N ARG A 285 23.59 -7.21 -2.84
CA ARG A 285 23.84 -7.23 -4.29
C ARG A 285 24.23 -8.60 -4.85
N GLU A 286 24.10 -9.66 -4.06
CA GLU A 286 24.41 -11.03 -4.48
C GLU A 286 23.35 -11.57 -5.44
N GLU A 287 23.77 -12.46 -6.35
CA GLU A 287 22.94 -12.95 -7.45
C GLU A 287 21.61 -13.57 -6.99
N LYS A 288 21.61 -14.34 -5.89
CA LYS A 288 20.41 -15.00 -5.36
C LYS A 288 19.28 -14.02 -5.02
N TYR A 289 19.60 -12.83 -4.48
CA TYR A 289 18.59 -11.82 -4.13
C TYR A 289 18.04 -11.11 -5.38
N ILE A 290 18.92 -10.82 -6.34
CA ILE A 290 18.53 -10.24 -7.63
C ILE A 290 17.60 -11.21 -8.37
N MET A 291 17.95 -12.49 -8.38
CA MET A 291 17.15 -13.54 -9.03
C MET A 291 15.83 -13.79 -8.30
N TRP A 292 15.81 -13.72 -6.97
CA TRP A 292 14.56 -13.75 -6.20
C TRP A 292 13.62 -12.62 -6.64
N ALA A 293 14.11 -11.37 -6.69
CA ALA A 293 13.28 -10.22 -7.08
C ALA A 293 12.76 -10.36 -8.51
N ARG A 294 13.62 -10.77 -9.46
CA ARG A 294 13.22 -11.04 -10.85
C ARG A 294 12.14 -12.10 -10.95
N ARG A 295 12.26 -13.20 -10.20
CA ARG A 295 11.23 -14.26 -10.17
C ARG A 295 9.90 -13.72 -9.65
N LYS A 296 9.89 -12.93 -8.58
CA LYS A 296 8.66 -12.32 -8.04
C LYS A 296 8.01 -11.34 -9.03
N PHE A 297 8.79 -10.49 -9.71
CA PHE A 297 8.26 -9.62 -10.76
C PHE A 297 7.70 -10.43 -11.95
N ALA A 298 8.41 -11.47 -12.40
CA ALA A 298 7.91 -12.35 -13.45
C ALA A 298 6.61 -13.07 -13.06
N GLN A 299 6.45 -13.47 -11.80
CA GLN A 299 5.21 -14.06 -11.30
C GLN A 299 4.05 -13.04 -11.26
N ILE A 300 4.32 -11.77 -10.93
CA ILE A 300 3.34 -10.68 -11.03
C ILE A 300 2.86 -10.56 -12.48
N GLU A 301 3.78 -10.45 -13.44
CA GLU A 301 3.46 -10.31 -14.87
C GLU A 301 2.69 -11.53 -15.41
N GLN A 302 3.00 -12.74 -14.94
CA GLN A 302 2.25 -13.94 -15.31
C GLN A 302 0.83 -13.96 -14.74
N SER A 303 0.58 -13.22 -13.66
CA SER A 303 -0.72 -13.15 -12.99
C SER A 303 -1.67 -12.10 -13.59
N GLY A 304 -1.21 -11.27 -14.56
CA GLY A 304 -2.04 -10.27 -15.24
C GLY A 304 -1.30 -9.39 -16.24
#